data_AF-A0A530YSE5-F1
#
_entry.id   AF-A0A530YSE5-F1
#
_cell.length_a   1.000
_cell.length_b   1.000
_cell.length_c   1.000
_cell.angle_alpha   90.00
_cell.angle_beta   90.00
_cell.angle_gamma   90.00
#
_symmetry.space_group_name_H-M   'P 1'
#
loop_
_entity.id
_entity.type
_entity.pdbx_description
1 polymer ?
#
loop_
_entity_poly.entity_id
_entity_poly.type
_entity_poly.pdbx_seq_one_letter_code
_entity_poly.pdbx_strand_id
1 'polypeptide(L)' 'MAKAMTDHSAATRSMSLASLGWTDFFGDQLGPHEANLVPMRIATVHRDRLTGISQTGQMDL' A
#
# COMPACT_ATOMS: atom_id res chain seq x y z
N MET A 1 5.76 -19.76 25.25
CA MET A 1 5.54 -19.85 23.79
C MET A 1 4.80 -18.59 23.35
N ALA A 2 5.42 -17.71 22.57
CA ALA A 2 4.74 -16.59 21.93
C ALA A 2 5.44 -16.32 20.58
N LYS A 3 4.70 -16.70 19.54
CA LYS A 3 4.80 -16.42 18.10
C LYS A 3 6.04 -15.64 17.65
N ALA A 4 6.89 -16.32 16.87
CA ALA A 4 7.92 -15.68 16.05
C ALA A 4 7.27 -14.52 15.28
N MET A 5 7.73 -13.30 15.53
CA MET A 5 7.56 -12.19 14.61
C MET A 5 8.18 -12.66 13.30
N THR A 6 7.34 -13.04 12.34
CA THR A 6 7.79 -13.37 11.00
C THR A 6 8.44 -12.10 10.45
N ASP A 7 9.76 -12.09 10.55
CA ASP A 7 10.63 -11.16 9.85
C ASP A 7 10.40 -11.42 8.36
N HIS A 8 9.42 -10.72 7.80
CA HIS A 8 9.21 -10.73 6.36
C HIS A 8 10.34 -9.88 5.78
N SER A 9 11.52 -10.47 5.66
CA SER A 9 12.42 -10.18 4.54
C SER A 9 11.65 -10.52 3.26
N ALA A 10 10.69 -9.66 2.93
CA ALA A 10 9.89 -9.75 1.74
C ALA A 10 10.81 -9.35 0.61
N ALA A 11 11.33 -10.34 -0.12
CA ALA A 11 11.66 -10.11 -1.51
C ALA A 11 10.49 -9.30 -2.11
N THR A 12 10.75 -8.08 -2.56
CA THR A 12 9.74 -7.15 -3.05
C THR A 12 9.06 -7.76 -4.26
N ARG A 13 8.03 -8.57 -4.04
CA ARG A 13 7.17 -9.04 -5.10
C ARG A 13 6.31 -7.86 -5.46
N SER A 14 6.56 -7.30 -6.64
CA SER A 14 5.76 -6.23 -7.19
C SER A 14 4.28 -6.65 -7.22
N MET A 15 3.44 -5.91 -6.50
CA MET A 15 2.00 -6.13 -6.48
C MET A 15 1.36 -5.34 -7.64
N SER A 16 0.34 -5.93 -8.29
CA SER A 16 -0.44 -5.17 -9.27
C SER A 16 -1.39 -4.22 -8.55
N LEU A 17 -1.70 -3.07 -9.17
CA LEU A 17 -2.70 -2.14 -8.62
C LEU A 17 -4.07 -2.83 -8.45
N ALA A 18 -4.45 -3.69 -9.39
CA ALA A 18 -5.67 -4.48 -9.30
C ALA A 18 -5.71 -5.38 -8.05
N SER A 19 -4.60 -6.02 -7.66
CA SER A 19 -4.57 -6.84 -6.43
C SER A 19 -4.63 -6.02 -5.14
N LEU A 20 -4.28 -4.73 -5.21
CA LEU A 20 -4.46 -3.76 -4.13
C LEU A 20 -5.89 -3.21 -4.07
N GLY A 21 -6.76 -3.57 -5.02
CA GLY A 21 -8.14 -3.11 -5.12
C GLY A 21 -8.31 -1.83 -5.94
N TRP A 22 -7.25 -1.41 -6.66
CA TRP A 22 -7.33 -0.29 -7.58
C TRP A 22 -8.02 -0.70 -8.88
N THR A 23 -8.88 0.16 -9.39
CA THR A 23 -9.59 0.03 -10.65
C THR A 23 -9.42 1.33 -11.43
N ASP A 24 -9.69 1.29 -12.73
CA ASP A 24 -9.57 2.48 -13.60
C ASP A 24 -10.43 3.64 -13.09
N PHE A 25 -11.60 3.34 -12.51
CA PHE A 25 -12.48 4.31 -11.86
C PHE A 25 -11.77 5.21 -10.82
N PHE A 26 -10.80 4.68 -10.05
CA PHE A 26 -10.04 5.47 -9.09
C PHE A 26 -8.91 6.28 -9.76
N GLY A 27 -8.32 5.77 -10.84
CA GLY A 27 -7.33 6.51 -11.63
C GLY A 27 -7.96 7.71 -12.33
N ASP A 28 -9.17 7.56 -12.84
CA ASP A 28 -9.92 8.61 -13.55
C ASP A 28 -10.31 9.80 -12.65
N GLN A 29 -10.25 9.64 -11.33
CA GLN A 29 -10.53 10.70 -10.35
C GLN A 29 -9.32 11.59 -10.03
N LEU A 30 -8.12 11.18 -10.45
CA LEU A 30 -6.90 11.92 -10.16
C LEU A 30 -6.76 13.15 -11.06
N GLY A 31 -6.51 14.29 -10.44
CA GLY A 31 -6.16 15.52 -11.15
C GLY A 31 -4.70 15.55 -11.60
N PRO A 32 -4.32 16.52 -12.46
CA PRO A 32 -2.93 16.68 -12.93
C PRO A 32 -1.90 16.84 -11.81
N HIS A 33 -2.30 17.41 -10.67
CA HIS A 33 -1.44 17.60 -9.50
C HIS A 33 -1.23 16.32 -8.67
N GLU A 34 -2.02 15.28 -8.94
CA GLU A 34 -2.02 14.02 -8.20
C GLU A 34 -1.32 12.89 -8.97
N ALA A 35 -0.94 13.13 -10.23
CA ALA A 35 -0.29 12.15 -11.11
C ALA A 35 1.06 11.61 -10.57
N ASN A 36 1.70 12.36 -9.65
CA ASN A 36 2.96 11.97 -9.03
C ASN A 36 2.77 11.23 -7.68
N LEU A 37 1.53 11.04 -7.23
CA LEU A 37 1.25 10.30 -6.00
C LEU A 37 1.38 8.80 -6.24
N VAL A 38 1.77 8.08 -5.19
CA VAL A 38 1.88 6.61 -5.23
C VAL A 38 0.55 6.01 -4.79
N PRO A 39 -0.12 5.19 -5.62
CA PRO A 39 -1.32 4.48 -5.20
C PRO A 39 -1.00 3.50 -4.07
N MET A 40 -1.78 3.57 -2.98
CA MET A 40 -1.59 2.74 -1.79
C MET A 40 -2.91 2.23 -1.24
N ARG A 41 -2.91 0.97 -0.79
CA ARG A 41 -4.01 0.39 -0.01
C ARG A 41 -3.72 0.55 1.48
N ILE A 42 -4.66 1.10 2.25
CA ILE A 42 -4.52 1.18 3.71
C ILE A 42 -4.43 -0.23 4.30
N ALA A 43 -3.36 -0.49 5.06
CA ALA A 43 -3.11 -1.76 5.72
C ALA A 43 -3.52 -1.73 7.19
N THR A 44 -3.09 -0.71 7.94
CA THR A 44 -3.44 -0.55 9.35
C THR A 44 -3.76 0.90 9.66
N VAL A 45 -4.81 1.11 10.45
CA VAL A 45 -5.18 2.41 11.01
C VAL A 45 -5.04 2.35 12.53
N HIS A 46 -4.18 3.20 13.08
CA HIS A 46 -4.09 3.49 14.51
C HIS A 46 -4.45 4.96 14.72
N ARG A 47 -4.57 5.38 15.99
CA ARG A 47 -4.99 6.74 16.36
C ARG A 47 -4.03 7.83 15.84
N ASP A 48 -2.75 7.50 15.79
CA ASP A 48 -1.63 8.41 15.49
C ASP A 48 -0.71 7.88 14.37
N ARG A 49 -1.02 6.70 13.82
CA ARG A 49 -0.21 6.04 12.80
C ARG A 49 -1.07 5.39 11.75
N LEU A 50 -0.62 5.47 10.51
CA LEU A 50 -1.22 4.81 9.36
C LEU A 50 -0.12 4.02 8.63
N THR A 51 -0.48 2.87 8.05
CA THR A 51 0.40 2.16 7.12
C THR A 51 -0.34 1.84 5.83
N GLY A 52 0.38 1.85 4.72
CA GLY A 52 -0.12 1.53 3.39
C GLY A 52 0.67 0.41 2.74
N ILE A 53 0.08 -0.24 1.74
CA ILE A 53 0.76 -1.16 0.83
C ILE A 53 0.72 -0.54 -0.56
N SER A 54 1.91 -0.29 -1.11
CA SER A 54 2.13 0.13 -2.48
C SER A 54 2.52 -1.07 -3.36
N GLN A 55 2.70 -0.84 -4.66
CA GLN A 55 3.24 -1.87 -5.55
C GLN A 55 4.65 -2.34 -5.15
N THR A 56 5.40 -1.53 -4.41
CA THR A 56 6.76 -1.86 -3.95
C THR A 56 6.76 -2.42 -2.52
N GLY A 57 5.60 -2.63 -1.91
CA GLY A 57 5.46 -3.20 -0.57
C GLY A 57 4.91 -2.21 0.47
N GLN A 58 5.06 -2.56 1.74
CA GLN A 58 4.51 -1.82 2.88
C GLN A 58 5.27 -0.52 3.15
N MET A 59 4.55 0.54 3.50
CA MET A 59 5.06 1.88 3.81
C MET A 59 4.35 2.46 5.05
N ASP A 60 5.08 3.24 5.84
CA ASP A 60 4.50 4.12 6.87
C ASP A 60 4.01 5.42 6.22
N LEU A 61 2.89 5.98 6.72
CA LEU A 61 2.21 7.18 6.20
C LEU A 61 2.15 8.31 7.22
#